data_AF-A0A0Q9SJ38-F1
#
_entry.id   AF-A0A0Q9SJ38-F1
#
_cell.length_a   1.000
_cell.length_b   1.000
_cell.length_c   1.000
_cell.angle_alpha   90.00
_cell.angle_beta   90.00
_cell.angle_gamma   90.00
#
_symmetry.space_group_name_H-M   'P 1'
#
loop_
_entity.id
_entity.type
_entity.pdbx_description
1 polymer ?
#
loop_
_entity_poly.entity_id
_entity_poly.type
_entity_poly.pdbx_seq_one_letter_code
_entity_poly.pdbx_strand_id
1 'polypeptide(L)'
;MTTGSGTTSAGATATLGAGGENTLSPAELAAQIAAADALTEDLTASNAGIAAAATKLDRLALEANELLQKYAAARDAERAAREEANRNVLLYQQLSTRLGEDRRALGQWAYLAYAGTGGSISDMGTLLDTLAKPAAEASDTAAQLSYLSDQRSWQIERVQNQTQLQRAIALKAVEASTRATEAATAAADAKKKLDVVVKEQKAQLDATRQLHAEQVAKAGPVAGLLLGSGDPAAIEATKRLRAALVVPGVLADGSVKACSTNEGEYPNGKIPVAALCPLFGAAGQSLRPGAAAAFNAMSIAYQKDTGSPICVTDSYRSYAEQVSVKAVKGKWAATPGRSEHGMGRAVDLCGGINNFGTPAHLWMKQNAPLYGWFHPDWAEPSGSLPEPWHWEYAG
;
A
#
# COMPACT_ATOMS: atom_id res chain seq x y z
N MET A 1 -63.00 26.72 -82.75
CA MET A 1 -61.74 26.00 -83.02
C MET A 1 -60.99 26.01 -81.70
N THR A 2 -60.78 24.97 -80.91
CA THR A 2 -60.62 23.50 -81.07
C THR A 2 -60.79 22.94 -79.64
N THR A 3 -61.85 22.19 -79.30
CA THR A 3 -61.95 20.72 -79.14
C THR A 3 -60.89 20.00 -78.30
N GLY A 4 -61.35 19.27 -77.27
CA GLY A 4 -60.64 18.17 -76.57
C GLY A 4 -60.88 18.21 -75.04
N SER A 5 -61.97 17.66 -74.47
CA SER A 5 -62.37 16.26 -74.23
C SER A 5 -61.68 15.57 -73.03
N GLY A 6 -62.52 15.18 -72.04
CA GLY A 6 -62.36 14.10 -71.04
C GLY A 6 -61.38 14.40 -69.89
N THR A 7 -61.66 14.16 -68.60
CA THR A 7 -62.41 13.05 -68.01
C THR A 7 -62.85 13.41 -66.58
N THR A 8 -64.04 12.94 -66.22
CA THR A 8 -64.69 12.98 -64.90
C THR A 8 -63.98 12.18 -63.82
N SER A 9 -63.98 12.65 -62.57
CA SER A 9 -64.19 11.81 -61.37
C SER A 9 -64.47 12.69 -60.15
N ALA A 10 -65.64 12.48 -59.57
CA ALA A 10 -66.11 13.09 -58.33
C ALA A 10 -65.68 12.25 -57.12
N GLY A 11 -65.45 12.92 -55.99
CA GLY A 11 -65.78 12.43 -54.66
C GLY A 11 -64.97 11.27 -54.09
N ALA A 12 -64.05 11.60 -53.18
CA ALA A 12 -63.85 10.82 -51.97
C ALA A 12 -63.21 11.72 -50.90
N THR A 13 -64.04 12.32 -50.07
CA THR A 13 -63.67 12.72 -48.70
C THR A 13 -63.11 11.47 -48.02
N ALA A 14 -61.79 11.40 -47.89
CA ALA A 14 -61.13 10.41 -47.06
C ALA A 14 -61.52 10.67 -45.61
N THR A 15 -62.50 9.91 -45.15
CA THR A 15 -62.80 9.65 -43.76
C THR A 15 -61.50 9.30 -43.06
N LEU A 16 -61.05 10.18 -42.15
CA LEU A 16 -60.09 9.82 -41.12
C LEU A 16 -60.76 8.71 -40.29
N GLY A 17 -60.37 7.46 -40.57
CA GLY A 17 -60.76 6.33 -39.77
C GLY A 17 -60.28 6.58 -38.34
N ALA A 18 -61.24 6.63 -37.43
CA ALA A 18 -61.00 6.56 -35.99
C ALA A 18 -60.21 5.28 -35.70
N GLY A 19 -58.88 5.41 -35.58
CA GLY A 19 -58.07 4.43 -34.87
C GLY A 19 -58.54 4.47 -33.43
N GLY A 20 -59.22 3.41 -33.00
CA GLY A 20 -59.67 3.27 -31.63
C GLY A 20 -58.50 3.49 -30.69
N GLU A 21 -58.64 4.47 -29.79
CA GLU A 21 -57.85 4.49 -28.58
C GLU A 21 -58.09 3.13 -27.90
N ASN A 22 -57.05 2.29 -27.83
CA ASN A 22 -57.08 1.07 -27.03
C ASN A 22 -57.15 1.48 -25.55
N THR A 23 -58.33 1.91 -25.10
CA THR A 23 -58.62 2.14 -23.70
C THR A 23 -58.74 0.79 -23.02
N LEU A 24 -57.82 0.48 -22.12
CA LEU A 24 -57.82 -0.73 -21.30
C LEU A 24 -59.21 -0.92 -20.67
N SER A 25 -59.73 -2.13 -20.72
CA SER A 25 -60.97 -2.46 -20.00
C SER A 25 -60.77 -2.27 -18.49
N PRO A 26 -61.85 -2.04 -17.71
CA PRO A 26 -61.75 -1.90 -16.25
C PRO A 26 -61.05 -3.07 -15.56
N ALA A 27 -61.18 -4.29 -16.11
CA ALA A 27 -60.50 -5.48 -15.59
C ALA A 27 -59.00 -5.48 -15.91
N GLU A 28 -58.61 -5.05 -17.11
CA GLU A 28 -57.20 -4.92 -17.49
C GLU A 28 -56.51 -3.80 -16.70
N LEU A 29 -57.20 -2.68 -16.47
CA LEU A 29 -56.71 -1.60 -15.62
C LEU A 29 -56.51 -2.05 -14.17
N ALA A 30 -57.50 -2.77 -13.60
CA ALA A 30 -57.39 -3.31 -12.25
C ALA A 30 -56.24 -4.34 -12.13
N ALA A 31 -56.05 -5.20 -13.14
CA ALA A 31 -54.95 -6.15 -13.18
C ALA A 31 -53.58 -5.45 -13.30
N GLN A 32 -53.48 -4.37 -14.08
CA GLN A 32 -52.26 -3.57 -14.18
C GLN A 32 -51.93 -2.83 -12.88
N ILE A 33 -52.94 -2.28 -12.18
CA ILE A 33 -52.75 -1.65 -10.86
C ILE A 33 -52.28 -2.68 -9.83
N ALA A 34 -52.94 -3.85 -9.76
CA ALA A 34 -52.52 -4.91 -8.83
C ALA A 34 -51.09 -5.42 -9.12
N ALA A 35 -50.70 -5.50 -10.40
CA ALA A 35 -49.33 -5.83 -10.79
C ALA A 35 -48.32 -4.73 -10.40
N ALA A 36 -48.71 -3.45 -10.52
CA ALA A 36 -47.88 -2.32 -10.10
C ALA A 36 -47.71 -2.23 -8.57
N ASP A 37 -48.77 -2.51 -7.80
CA ASP A 37 -48.73 -2.55 -6.34
C ASP A 37 -47.85 -3.69 -5.84
N ALA A 38 -48.02 -4.90 -6.40
CA ALA A 38 -47.18 -6.06 -6.09
C ALA A 38 -45.70 -5.81 -6.44
N LEU A 39 -45.43 -5.13 -7.56
CA LEU A 39 -44.07 -4.72 -7.93
C LEU A 39 -43.50 -3.68 -6.95
N THR A 40 -44.32 -2.75 -6.48
CA THR A 40 -43.91 -1.71 -5.52
C THR A 40 -43.56 -2.32 -4.16
N GLU A 41 -44.33 -3.29 -3.68
CA GLU A 41 -44.02 -4.04 -2.47
C GLU A 41 -42.74 -4.87 -2.62
N ASP A 42 -42.57 -5.60 -3.73
CA ASP A 42 -41.36 -6.39 -4.01
C ASP A 42 -40.12 -5.50 -4.11
N LEU A 43 -40.21 -4.34 -4.79
CA LEU A 43 -39.13 -3.35 -4.89
C LEU A 43 -38.79 -2.75 -3.52
N THR A 44 -39.78 -2.50 -2.66
CA THR A 44 -39.56 -1.95 -1.31
C THR A 44 -38.84 -2.96 -0.41
N ALA A 45 -39.28 -4.22 -0.41
CA ALA A 45 -38.59 -5.29 0.33
C ALA A 45 -37.17 -5.54 -0.20
N SER A 46 -37.03 -5.52 -1.53
CA SER A 46 -35.77 -5.62 -2.26
C SER A 46 -34.78 -4.49 -1.92
N ASN A 47 -35.26 -3.25 -1.81
CA ASN A 47 -34.47 -2.10 -1.38
C ASN A 47 -33.97 -2.24 0.06
N ALA A 48 -34.79 -2.78 0.96
CA ALA A 48 -34.38 -3.08 2.33
C ALA A 48 -33.29 -4.16 2.37
N GLY A 49 -33.41 -5.20 1.53
CA GLY A 49 -32.38 -6.22 1.34
C GLY A 49 -31.05 -5.66 0.85
N ILE A 50 -31.08 -4.77 -0.14
CA ILE A 50 -29.89 -4.05 -0.62
C ILE A 50 -29.26 -3.21 0.48
N ALA A 51 -30.06 -2.45 1.22
CA ALA A 51 -29.56 -1.60 2.29
C ALA A 51 -28.86 -2.41 3.40
N ALA A 52 -29.42 -3.57 3.76
CA ALA A 52 -28.79 -4.49 4.69
C ALA A 52 -27.48 -5.08 4.13
N ALA A 53 -27.48 -5.46 2.85
CA ALA A 53 -26.29 -5.97 2.17
C ALA A 53 -25.17 -4.93 2.10
N ALA A 54 -25.50 -3.68 1.77
CA ALA A 54 -24.58 -2.53 1.76
C ALA A 54 -24.00 -2.27 3.16
N THR A 55 -24.84 -2.24 4.19
CA THR A 55 -24.38 -2.06 5.59
C THR A 55 -23.40 -3.15 6.01
N LYS A 56 -23.64 -4.40 5.61
CA LYS A 56 -22.72 -5.51 5.89
C LYS A 56 -21.41 -5.36 5.12
N LEU A 57 -21.47 -4.97 3.85
CA LEU A 57 -20.30 -4.73 3.03
C LEU A 57 -19.43 -3.60 3.59
N ASP A 58 -20.04 -2.51 4.06
CA ASP A 58 -19.33 -1.39 4.69
C ASP A 58 -18.61 -1.81 5.97
N ARG A 59 -19.26 -2.64 6.80
CA ARG A 59 -18.62 -3.19 8.02
C ARG A 59 -17.41 -4.05 7.68
N LEU A 60 -17.54 -4.96 6.71
CA LEU A 60 -16.45 -5.81 6.26
C LEU A 60 -15.29 -4.99 5.66
N ALA A 61 -15.62 -3.94 4.92
CA ALA A 61 -14.62 -3.04 4.36
C ALA A 61 -13.85 -2.28 5.44
N LEU A 62 -14.54 -1.78 6.48
CA LEU A 62 -13.91 -1.14 7.63
C LEU A 62 -12.98 -2.11 8.39
N GLU A 63 -13.45 -3.34 8.65
CA GLU A 63 -12.65 -4.36 9.32
C GLU A 63 -11.43 -4.77 8.48
N ALA A 64 -11.59 -4.93 7.16
CA ALA A 64 -10.48 -5.22 6.25
C ALA A 64 -9.47 -4.07 6.21
N ASN A 65 -9.92 -2.81 6.21
CA ASN A 65 -9.07 -1.62 6.25
C ASN A 65 -8.22 -1.59 7.54
N GLU A 66 -8.85 -1.83 8.70
CA GLU A 66 -8.15 -1.89 9.99
C GLU A 66 -7.11 -3.03 10.02
N LEU A 67 -7.46 -4.21 9.50
CA LEU A 67 -6.55 -5.35 9.42
C LEU A 67 -5.39 -5.11 8.45
N LEU A 68 -5.64 -4.43 7.33
CA LEU A 68 -4.59 -4.01 6.39
C LEU A 68 -3.61 -3.03 7.04
N GLN A 69 -4.10 -2.02 7.76
CA GLN A 69 -3.23 -1.08 8.46
C GLN A 69 -2.40 -1.77 9.55
N LYS A 70 -3.01 -2.67 10.33
CA LYS A 70 -2.28 -3.49 11.32
C LYS A 70 -1.22 -4.37 10.66
N TYR A 71 -1.56 -5.00 9.54
CA TYR A 71 -0.63 -5.83 8.78
C TYR A 71 0.54 -5.00 8.23
N ALA A 72 0.26 -3.84 7.61
CA ALA A 72 1.26 -2.92 7.10
C ALA A 72 2.23 -2.47 8.22
N ALA A 73 1.68 -2.01 9.35
CA ALA A 73 2.47 -1.58 10.50
C ALA A 73 3.35 -2.71 11.08
N ALA A 74 2.82 -3.93 11.18
CA ALA A 74 3.57 -5.09 11.64
C ALA A 74 4.70 -5.46 10.67
N ARG A 75 4.45 -5.42 9.36
CA ARG A 75 5.48 -5.64 8.33
C ARG A 75 6.57 -4.58 8.36
N ASP A 76 6.23 -3.35 8.69
CA ASP A 76 7.19 -2.24 8.80
C ASP A 76 8.06 -2.38 10.05
N ALA A 77 7.43 -2.70 11.18
CA ALA A 77 8.13 -3.01 12.41
C ALA A 77 9.09 -4.20 12.23
N GLU A 78 8.65 -5.25 11.51
CA GLU A 78 9.49 -6.39 11.15
C GLU A 78 10.72 -5.94 10.34
N ARG A 79 10.52 -5.21 9.23
CA ARG A 79 11.64 -4.76 8.38
C ARG A 79 12.61 -3.87 9.15
N ALA A 80 12.11 -2.89 9.89
CA ALA A 80 12.93 -1.99 10.70
C ALA A 80 13.76 -2.75 11.76
N ALA A 81 13.14 -3.73 12.44
CA ALA A 81 13.81 -4.55 13.44
C ALA A 81 14.85 -5.50 12.81
N ARG A 82 14.56 -6.08 11.63
CA ARG A 82 15.52 -6.91 10.88
C ARG A 82 16.73 -6.10 10.42
N GLU A 83 16.50 -4.92 9.87
CA GLU A 83 17.59 -4.02 9.48
C GLU A 83 18.46 -3.63 10.69
N GLU A 84 17.84 -3.32 11.83
CA GLU A 84 18.55 -3.01 13.07
C GLU A 84 19.37 -4.19 13.58
N ALA A 85 18.80 -5.40 13.58
CA ALA A 85 19.49 -6.63 13.95
C ALA A 85 20.71 -6.86 13.03
N ASN A 86 20.54 -6.74 11.71
CA ASN A 86 21.62 -6.90 10.74
C ASN A 86 22.74 -5.87 10.94
N ARG A 87 22.39 -4.58 11.17
CA ARG A 87 23.37 -3.53 11.49
C ARG A 87 24.14 -3.86 12.77
N ASN A 88 23.46 -4.31 13.82
CA ASN A 88 24.09 -4.65 15.10
C ASN A 88 24.98 -5.90 14.97
N VAL A 89 24.59 -6.90 14.18
CA VAL A 89 25.42 -8.08 13.89
C VAL A 89 26.70 -7.69 13.15
N LEU A 90 26.60 -6.85 12.12
CA LEU A 90 27.78 -6.35 11.40
C LEU A 90 28.72 -5.57 12.32
N LEU A 91 28.17 -4.69 13.17
CA LEU A 91 28.97 -3.95 14.15
C LEU A 91 29.62 -4.88 15.19
N TYR A 92 28.90 -5.90 15.66
CA TYR A 92 29.45 -6.92 16.55
C TYR A 92 30.62 -7.66 15.92
N GLN A 93 30.51 -8.05 14.63
CA GLN A 93 31.59 -8.71 13.91
C GLN A 93 32.83 -7.81 13.79
N GLN A 94 32.64 -6.53 13.46
CA GLN A 94 33.73 -5.55 13.41
C GLN A 94 34.41 -5.38 14.78
N LEU A 95 33.63 -5.29 15.86
CA LEU A 95 34.16 -5.22 17.23
C LEU A 95 34.89 -6.50 17.62
N SER A 96 34.39 -7.67 17.22
CA SER A 96 35.04 -8.96 17.48
C SER A 96 36.42 -9.05 16.83
N THR A 97 36.54 -8.60 15.58
CA THR A 97 37.83 -8.53 14.89
C THR A 97 38.81 -7.62 15.62
N ARG A 98 38.40 -6.38 15.94
CA ARG A 98 39.23 -5.41 16.67
C ARG A 98 39.63 -5.93 18.05
N LEU A 99 38.70 -6.51 18.79
CA LEU A 99 38.98 -7.06 20.11
C LEU A 99 39.96 -8.24 20.04
N GLY A 100 39.89 -9.05 18.98
CA GLY A 100 40.86 -10.09 18.70
C GLY A 100 42.27 -9.55 18.46
N GLU A 101 42.38 -8.44 17.71
CA GLU A 101 43.66 -7.73 17.49
C GLU A 101 44.20 -7.14 18.79
N ASP A 102 43.36 -6.45 19.56
CA ASP A 102 43.74 -5.79 20.81
C ASP A 102 44.16 -6.81 21.88
N ARG A 103 43.47 -7.96 21.96
CA ARG A 103 43.87 -9.07 22.83
C ARG A 103 45.18 -9.72 22.40
N ARG A 104 45.44 -9.86 21.10
CA ARG A 104 46.74 -10.37 20.61
C ARG A 104 47.87 -9.42 20.95
N ALA A 105 47.67 -8.11 20.76
CA ALA A 105 48.66 -7.09 21.15
C ALA A 105 48.95 -7.12 22.66
N LEU A 106 47.89 -7.19 23.49
CA LEU A 106 48.04 -7.31 24.93
C LEU A 106 48.74 -8.63 25.33
N GLY A 107 48.42 -9.74 24.67
CA GLY A 107 49.07 -11.04 24.90
C GLY A 107 50.55 -11.05 24.52
N GLN A 108 50.92 -10.44 23.40
CA GLN A 108 52.33 -10.25 23.01
C GLN A 108 53.08 -9.41 24.02
N TRP A 109 52.48 -8.32 24.51
CA TRP A 109 53.04 -7.52 25.58
C TRP A 109 53.25 -8.33 26.87
N ALA A 110 52.23 -9.07 27.31
CA ALA A 110 52.30 -9.87 28.52
C ALA A 110 53.38 -10.97 28.41
N TYR A 111 53.50 -11.58 27.23
CA TYR A 111 54.57 -12.53 26.93
C TYR A 111 55.96 -11.90 27.00
N LEU A 112 56.16 -10.74 26.37
CA LEU A 112 57.44 -10.01 26.43
C LEU A 112 57.80 -9.61 27.87
N ALA A 113 56.82 -9.25 28.69
CA ALA A 113 57.07 -8.91 30.10
C ALA A 113 57.46 -10.13 30.96
N TYR A 114 56.92 -11.32 30.67
CA TYR A 114 57.10 -12.52 31.50
C TYR A 114 58.20 -13.47 30.99
N ALA A 115 58.23 -13.76 29.70
CA ALA A 115 59.16 -14.70 29.07
C ALA A 115 60.44 -14.02 28.56
N GLY A 116 60.37 -12.72 28.25
CA GLY A 116 61.54 -11.89 27.97
C GLY A 116 62.06 -11.26 29.25
N THR A 117 63.06 -11.86 29.90
CA THR A 117 63.96 -11.26 30.92
C THR A 117 63.45 -10.01 31.69
N GLY A 118 62.29 -10.06 32.34
CA GLY A 118 61.86 -9.06 33.33
C GLY A 118 61.40 -7.69 32.79
N GLY A 119 60.70 -7.65 31.66
CA GLY A 119 60.33 -6.42 30.95
C GLY A 119 61.04 -6.35 29.61
N SER A 120 60.58 -5.50 28.69
CA SER A 120 61.32 -5.32 27.44
C SER A 120 62.78 -5.04 27.78
N ILE A 121 63.73 -5.73 27.16
CA ILE A 121 65.18 -5.44 27.33
C ILE A 121 65.46 -3.94 27.13
N SER A 122 64.64 -3.24 26.33
CA SER A 122 64.68 -1.77 26.20
C SER A 122 64.25 -1.01 27.46
N ASP A 123 63.26 -1.51 28.21
CA ASP A 123 62.72 -0.86 29.41
C ASP A 123 63.66 -1.06 30.59
N MET A 124 64.21 -2.28 30.73
CA MET A 124 65.28 -2.55 31.70
C MET A 124 66.58 -1.84 31.31
N GLY A 125 66.88 -1.74 30.00
CA GLY A 125 68.01 -0.97 29.49
C GLY A 125 67.88 0.53 29.71
N THR A 126 66.70 1.12 29.50
CA THR A 126 66.42 2.54 29.81
C THR A 126 66.41 2.79 31.31
N LEU A 127 65.95 1.83 32.14
CA LEU A 127 66.02 1.89 33.61
C LEU A 127 67.47 1.82 34.13
N LEU A 128 68.30 0.95 33.55
CA LEU A 128 69.72 0.83 33.87
C LEU A 128 70.51 2.05 33.39
N ASP A 129 70.21 2.57 32.20
CA ASP A 129 70.77 3.81 31.65
C ASP A 129 70.39 5.03 32.53
N THR A 130 69.18 5.03 33.11
CA THR A 130 68.78 6.08 34.07
C THR A 130 69.57 6.05 35.37
N LEU A 131 69.78 4.86 35.92
CA LEU A 131 70.56 4.68 37.16
C LEU A 131 72.04 5.03 36.96
N ALA A 132 72.53 5.01 35.71
CA ALA A 132 73.89 5.37 35.34
C ALA A 132 74.08 6.86 35.01
N LYS A 133 73.00 7.63 34.75
CA LYS A 133 73.05 9.04 34.34
C LYS A 133 72.99 10.04 35.51
N PRO A 134 73.61 11.23 35.40
CA PRO A 134 73.50 12.29 36.41
C PRO A 134 72.04 12.75 36.58
N ALA A 135 71.68 13.17 37.80
CA ALA A 135 70.29 13.53 38.17
C ALA A 135 69.62 14.60 37.28
N ALA A 136 70.40 15.44 36.58
CA ALA A 136 69.91 16.45 35.65
C ALA A 136 69.35 15.90 34.32
N GLU A 137 69.72 14.67 33.94
CA GLU A 137 69.28 14.01 32.68
C GLU A 137 68.22 12.92 32.91
N ALA A 138 67.90 12.62 34.17
CA ALA A 138 66.96 11.56 34.55
C ALA A 138 65.47 11.91 34.31
N SER A 139 65.13 13.19 34.07
CA SER A 139 63.75 13.65 33.87
C SER A 139 63.12 13.18 32.55
N ASP A 140 63.89 13.17 31.46
CA ASP A 140 63.40 12.76 30.13
C ASP A 140 63.07 11.27 30.07
N THR A 141 63.84 10.48 30.80
CA THR A 141 63.64 9.03 30.95
C THR A 141 62.49 8.67 31.89
N ALA A 142 62.22 9.45 32.93
CA ALA A 142 61.02 9.29 33.75
C ALA A 142 59.74 9.58 32.93
N ALA A 143 59.78 10.58 32.05
CA ALA A 143 58.69 10.87 31.11
C ALA A 143 58.46 9.71 30.12
N GLN A 144 59.53 9.06 29.63
CA GLN A 144 59.42 7.88 28.76
C GLN A 144 58.80 6.67 29.49
N LEU A 145 59.21 6.40 30.73
CA LEU A 145 58.62 5.33 31.54
C LEU A 145 57.14 5.60 31.87
N SER A 146 56.79 6.86 32.18
CA SER A 146 55.40 7.29 32.37
C SER A 146 54.59 7.05 31.10
N TYR A 147 55.09 7.52 29.95
CA TYR A 147 54.43 7.32 28.66
C TYR A 147 54.18 5.84 28.36
N LEU A 148 55.17 4.97 28.58
CA LEU A 148 55.02 3.52 28.38
C LEU A 148 54.00 2.90 29.35
N SER A 149 53.97 3.35 30.60
CA SER A 149 52.96 2.92 31.59
C SER A 149 51.56 3.37 31.18
N ASP A 150 51.40 4.62 30.75
CA ASP A 150 50.13 5.18 30.29
C ASP A 150 49.61 4.47 29.04
N GLN A 151 50.50 4.15 28.09
CA GLN A 151 50.16 3.35 26.92
C GLN A 151 49.64 1.95 27.31
N ARG A 152 50.20 1.32 28.35
CA ARG A 152 49.74 0.00 28.84
C ARG A 152 48.37 0.08 29.49
N SER A 153 48.16 1.05 30.37
CA SER A 153 46.87 1.29 31.01
C SER A 153 45.78 1.54 29.96
N TRP A 154 46.09 2.37 28.96
CA TRP A 154 45.18 2.65 27.85
C TRP A 154 44.82 1.39 27.03
N GLN A 155 45.78 0.50 26.76
CA GLN A 155 45.51 -0.76 26.04
C GLN A 155 44.58 -1.70 26.81
N ILE A 156 44.75 -1.80 28.13
CA ILE A 156 43.88 -2.60 29.00
C ILE A 156 42.47 -2.00 29.03
N GLU A 157 42.36 -0.69 29.25
CA GLU A 157 41.08 0.03 29.23
C GLU A 157 40.39 -0.11 27.87
N ARG A 158 41.13 -0.04 26.77
CA ARG A 158 40.59 -0.23 25.41
C ARG A 158 39.96 -1.61 25.24
N VAL A 159 40.64 -2.67 25.65
CA VAL A 159 40.10 -4.05 25.61
C VAL A 159 38.84 -4.17 26.47
N GLN A 160 38.83 -3.58 27.67
CA GLN A 160 37.67 -3.60 28.56
C GLN A 160 36.48 -2.83 27.95
N ASN A 161 36.70 -1.61 27.48
CA ASN A 161 35.68 -0.76 26.87
C ASN A 161 35.10 -1.40 25.60
N GLN A 162 35.94 -1.95 24.73
CA GLN A 162 35.48 -2.67 23.55
C GLN A 162 34.72 -3.95 23.91
N THR A 163 35.13 -4.69 24.94
CA THR A 163 34.39 -5.87 25.42
C THR A 163 33.01 -5.48 25.93
N GLN A 164 32.89 -4.38 26.67
CA GLN A 164 31.60 -3.86 27.14
C GLN A 164 30.71 -3.43 25.98
N LEU A 165 31.26 -2.67 25.02
CA LEU A 165 30.54 -2.25 23.81
C LEU A 165 30.09 -3.46 22.98
N GLN A 166 30.96 -4.46 22.79
CA GLN A 166 30.62 -5.69 22.08
C GLN A 166 29.44 -6.42 22.74
N ARG A 167 29.45 -6.56 24.07
CA ARG A 167 28.33 -7.16 24.82
C ARG A 167 27.04 -6.36 24.66
N ALA A 168 27.11 -5.03 24.76
CA ALA A 168 25.94 -4.16 24.58
C ALA A 168 25.35 -4.27 23.16
N ILE A 169 26.20 -4.31 22.12
CA ILE A 169 25.74 -4.50 20.74
C ILE A 169 25.16 -5.90 20.51
N ALA A 170 25.74 -6.94 21.12
CA ALA A 170 25.18 -8.29 21.05
C ALA A 170 23.77 -8.36 21.67
N LEU A 171 23.55 -7.73 22.83
CA LEU A 171 22.23 -7.64 23.45
C LEU A 171 21.23 -6.91 22.54
N LYS A 172 21.61 -5.76 21.98
CA LYS A 172 20.78 -5.01 21.02
C LYS A 172 20.45 -5.82 19.76
N ALA A 173 21.39 -6.63 19.27
CA ALA A 173 21.14 -7.51 18.13
C ALA A 173 20.08 -8.57 18.45
N VAL A 174 20.15 -9.19 19.64
CA VAL A 174 19.16 -10.17 20.10
C VAL A 174 17.80 -9.50 20.32
N GLU A 175 17.74 -8.37 21.00
CA GLU A 175 16.50 -7.62 21.22
C GLU A 175 15.83 -7.20 19.90
N ALA A 176 16.61 -6.71 18.93
CA ALA A 176 16.10 -6.38 17.60
C ALA A 176 15.61 -7.63 16.85
N SER A 177 16.32 -8.76 16.96
CA SER A 177 15.90 -10.03 16.35
C SER A 177 14.61 -10.60 16.99
N THR A 178 14.43 -10.43 18.30
CA THR A 178 13.19 -10.81 19.00
C THR A 178 12.03 -9.95 18.52
N ARG A 179 12.20 -8.62 18.50
CA ARG A 179 11.19 -7.70 17.96
C ARG A 179 10.83 -8.02 16.50
N ALA A 180 11.81 -8.38 15.68
CA ALA A 180 11.56 -8.80 14.30
C ALA A 180 10.68 -10.06 14.23
N THR A 181 10.94 -11.04 15.10
CA THR A 181 10.14 -12.27 15.18
C THR A 181 8.72 -11.99 15.65
N GLU A 182 8.56 -11.20 16.72
CA GLU A 182 7.24 -10.80 17.24
C GLU A 182 6.42 -10.03 16.19
N ALA A 183 7.04 -9.08 15.50
CA ALA A 183 6.41 -8.32 14.43
C ALA A 183 6.03 -9.21 13.23
N ALA A 184 6.86 -10.19 12.88
CA ALA A 184 6.55 -11.17 11.83
C ALA A 184 5.34 -12.05 12.23
N THR A 185 5.26 -12.48 13.48
CA THR A 185 4.09 -13.22 14.00
C THR A 185 2.84 -12.34 13.96
N ALA A 186 2.92 -11.09 14.41
CA ALA A 186 1.80 -10.15 14.36
C ALA A 186 1.33 -9.90 12.92
N ALA A 187 2.26 -9.79 11.97
CA ALA A 187 1.95 -9.66 10.54
C ALA A 187 1.24 -10.92 10.02
N ALA A 188 1.74 -12.12 10.34
CA ALA A 188 1.12 -13.38 9.92
C ALA A 188 -0.32 -13.53 10.48
N ASP A 189 -0.53 -13.17 11.75
CA ASP A 189 -1.85 -13.23 12.39
C ASP A 189 -2.83 -12.21 11.80
N ALA A 190 -2.37 -10.97 11.56
CA ALA A 190 -3.17 -9.95 10.90
C ALA A 190 -3.55 -10.38 9.48
N LYS A 191 -2.60 -10.94 8.71
CA LYS A 191 -2.83 -11.45 7.35
C LYS A 191 -3.84 -12.60 7.34
N LYS A 192 -3.73 -13.54 8.28
CA LYS A 192 -4.67 -14.66 8.40
C LYS A 192 -6.11 -14.19 8.65
N LYS A 193 -6.30 -13.20 9.52
CA LYS A 193 -7.61 -12.60 9.79
C LYS A 193 -8.12 -11.84 8.57
N LEU A 194 -7.24 -11.04 7.94
CA LEU A 194 -7.55 -10.29 6.74
C LEU A 194 -8.06 -11.19 5.61
N ASP A 195 -7.42 -12.35 5.39
CA ASP A 195 -7.82 -13.28 4.33
C ASP A 195 -9.25 -13.83 4.52
N VAL A 196 -9.66 -14.03 5.78
CA VAL A 196 -11.05 -14.42 6.09
C VAL A 196 -12.01 -13.28 5.76
N VAL A 197 -11.73 -12.07 6.25
CA VAL A 197 -12.59 -10.90 6.07
C VAL A 197 -12.71 -10.53 4.59
N VAL A 198 -11.60 -10.49 3.85
CA VAL A 198 -11.61 -10.20 2.40
C VAL A 198 -12.39 -11.25 1.63
N LYS A 199 -12.29 -12.54 2.00
CA LYS A 199 -13.09 -13.59 1.37
C LYS A 199 -14.59 -13.38 1.62
N GLU A 200 -14.97 -13.05 2.84
CA GLU A 200 -16.36 -12.73 3.19
C GLU A 200 -16.85 -11.46 2.48
N GLN A 201 -16.01 -10.43 2.39
CA GLN A 201 -16.30 -9.18 1.70
C GLN A 201 -16.54 -9.42 0.21
N LYS A 202 -15.70 -10.23 -0.46
CA LYS A 202 -15.89 -10.62 -1.87
C LYS A 202 -17.21 -11.37 -2.07
N ALA A 203 -17.48 -12.37 -1.23
CA ALA A 203 -18.73 -13.12 -1.31
C ALA A 203 -19.96 -12.22 -1.09
N GLN A 204 -19.88 -11.26 -0.16
CA GLN A 204 -20.94 -10.29 0.09
C GLN A 204 -21.12 -9.32 -1.08
N LEU A 205 -20.04 -8.86 -1.70
CA LEU A 205 -20.09 -8.01 -2.89
C LEU A 205 -20.75 -8.74 -4.07
N ASP A 206 -20.37 -10.00 -4.30
CA ASP A 206 -20.96 -10.82 -5.38
C ASP A 206 -22.44 -11.10 -5.12
N ALA A 207 -22.83 -11.42 -3.89
CA ALA A 207 -24.23 -11.56 -3.50
C ALA A 207 -25.02 -10.26 -3.73
N THR A 208 -24.45 -9.10 -3.38
CA THR A 208 -25.08 -7.79 -3.59
C THR A 208 -25.26 -7.50 -5.09
N ARG A 209 -24.26 -7.83 -5.91
CA ARG A 209 -24.33 -7.69 -7.37
C ARG A 209 -25.39 -8.61 -7.99
N GLN A 210 -25.53 -9.83 -7.47
CA GLN A 210 -26.59 -10.77 -7.90
C GLN A 210 -27.98 -10.23 -7.55
N LEU A 211 -28.18 -9.73 -6.32
CA LEU A 211 -29.44 -9.10 -5.92
C LEU A 211 -29.79 -7.91 -6.81
N HIS A 212 -28.83 -7.03 -7.12
CA HIS A 212 -29.04 -5.92 -8.06
C HIS A 212 -29.40 -6.42 -9.46
N ALA A 213 -28.71 -7.44 -9.98
CA ALA A 213 -28.98 -7.99 -11.30
C ALA A 213 -30.38 -8.62 -11.39
N GLU A 214 -30.82 -9.33 -10.35
CA GLU A 214 -32.18 -9.88 -10.25
C GLU A 214 -33.24 -8.77 -10.24
N GLN A 215 -33.02 -7.69 -9.49
CA GLN A 215 -33.93 -6.55 -9.48
C GLN A 215 -33.98 -5.85 -10.83
N VAL A 216 -32.84 -5.62 -11.48
CA VAL A 216 -32.79 -5.05 -12.83
C VAL A 216 -33.49 -5.97 -13.84
N ALA A 217 -33.37 -7.29 -13.70
CA ALA A 217 -34.08 -8.24 -14.57
C ALA A 217 -35.60 -8.23 -14.34
N LYS A 218 -36.07 -8.05 -13.11
CA LYS A 218 -37.50 -7.92 -12.77
C LYS A 218 -38.08 -6.57 -13.22
N ALA A 219 -37.37 -5.48 -12.96
CA ALA A 219 -37.81 -4.12 -13.29
C ALA A 219 -37.59 -3.78 -14.77
N GLY A 220 -36.64 -4.43 -15.45
CA GLY A 220 -36.24 -4.16 -16.82
C GLY A 220 -37.37 -4.26 -17.85
N PRO A 221 -38.21 -5.31 -17.86
CA PRO A 221 -39.37 -5.40 -18.73
C PRO A 221 -40.39 -4.28 -18.51
N VAL A 222 -40.64 -3.88 -17.26
CA VAL A 222 -41.61 -2.83 -16.91
C VAL A 222 -41.06 -1.43 -17.24
N ALA A 223 -39.80 -1.16 -16.89
CA ALA A 223 -39.10 0.06 -17.29
C ALA A 223 -38.95 0.16 -18.82
N GLY A 224 -38.68 -0.94 -19.51
CA GLY A 224 -38.62 -1.01 -20.97
C GLY A 224 -39.98 -0.82 -21.65
N LEU A 225 -41.08 -1.28 -21.04
CA LEU A 225 -42.44 -0.99 -21.50
C LEU A 225 -42.81 0.49 -21.32
N LEU A 226 -42.41 1.09 -20.19
CA LEU A 226 -42.71 2.49 -19.84
C LEU A 226 -41.79 3.50 -20.57
N LEU A 227 -40.56 3.11 -20.90
CA LEU A 227 -39.54 3.97 -21.55
C LEU A 227 -39.28 3.62 -23.03
N GLY A 228 -39.98 2.63 -23.58
CA GLY A 228 -39.88 2.23 -25.00
C GLY A 228 -38.53 1.62 -25.42
N SER A 229 -37.70 1.16 -24.50
CA SER A 229 -36.29 0.82 -24.76
C SER A 229 -35.97 -0.69 -24.67
N GLY A 230 -36.84 -1.55 -25.19
CA GLY A 230 -36.58 -2.98 -25.36
C GLY A 230 -35.71 -3.35 -26.57
N ASP A 231 -34.92 -2.41 -27.11
CA ASP A 231 -34.23 -2.54 -28.40
C ASP A 231 -33.10 -3.61 -28.36
N PRO A 232 -33.20 -4.70 -29.14
CA PRO A 232 -32.16 -5.72 -29.27
C PRO A 232 -30.78 -5.17 -29.69
N ALA A 233 -30.73 -4.06 -30.43
CA ALA A 233 -29.50 -3.41 -30.85
C ALA A 233 -28.74 -2.78 -29.65
N ALA A 234 -29.46 -2.24 -28.67
CA ALA A 234 -28.86 -1.69 -27.45
C ALA A 234 -28.28 -2.79 -26.55
N ILE A 235 -28.95 -3.94 -26.47
CA ILE A 235 -28.46 -5.14 -25.75
C ILE A 235 -27.18 -5.67 -26.42
N GLU A 236 -27.17 -5.74 -27.75
CA GLU A 236 -26.02 -6.22 -28.52
C GLU A 236 -24.83 -5.24 -28.47
N ALA A 237 -25.09 -3.93 -28.51
CA ALA A 237 -24.06 -2.90 -28.30
C ALA A 237 -23.41 -3.02 -26.91
N THR A 238 -24.22 -3.30 -25.87
CA THR A 238 -23.73 -3.52 -24.51
C THR A 238 -22.86 -4.78 -24.41
N LYS A 239 -23.20 -5.87 -25.12
CA LYS A 239 -22.38 -7.09 -25.19
C LYS A 239 -21.04 -6.83 -25.88
N ARG A 240 -21.03 -6.10 -27.00
CA ARG A 240 -19.80 -5.74 -27.71
C ARG A 240 -18.88 -4.84 -26.88
N LEU A 241 -19.45 -3.87 -26.18
CA LEU A 241 -18.69 -3.02 -25.25
C LEU A 241 -18.06 -3.85 -24.13
N ARG A 242 -18.81 -4.80 -23.52
CA ARG A 242 -18.27 -5.72 -22.50
C ARG A 242 -17.14 -6.62 -23.04
N ALA A 243 -17.27 -7.10 -24.27
CA ALA A 243 -16.25 -7.93 -24.91
C ALA A 243 -14.97 -7.13 -25.26
N ALA A 244 -15.11 -5.84 -25.58
CA ALA A 244 -13.99 -4.94 -25.87
C ALA A 244 -13.25 -4.45 -24.60
N LEU A 245 -13.86 -4.58 -23.42
CA LEU A 245 -13.29 -4.16 -22.12
C LEU A 245 -12.34 -5.19 -21.49
N VAL A 246 -11.92 -6.24 -22.22
CA VAL A 246 -10.88 -7.17 -21.73
C VAL A 246 -9.55 -6.44 -21.70
N VAL A 247 -9.14 -6.01 -20.50
CA VAL A 247 -7.85 -5.33 -20.29
C VAL A 247 -6.72 -6.36 -20.35
N PRO A 248 -5.75 -6.23 -21.29
CA PRO A 248 -4.60 -7.14 -21.36
C PRO A 248 -3.83 -7.17 -20.04
N GLY A 249 -3.52 -8.37 -19.54
CA GLY A 249 -2.75 -8.56 -18.30
C GLY A 249 -3.57 -8.81 -17.02
N VAL A 250 -4.91 -8.77 -17.11
CA VAL A 250 -5.82 -9.22 -16.05
C VAL A 250 -6.02 -10.74 -16.13
N LEU A 251 -5.81 -11.42 -15.01
CA LEU A 251 -6.04 -12.86 -14.85
C LEU A 251 -7.54 -13.16 -14.67
N ALA A 252 -7.92 -14.43 -14.82
CA ALA A 252 -9.32 -14.86 -14.72
C ALA A 252 -9.97 -14.56 -13.35
N ASP A 253 -9.17 -14.42 -12.30
CA ASP A 253 -9.61 -14.04 -10.95
C ASP A 253 -9.69 -12.52 -10.73
N GLY A 254 -9.44 -11.72 -11.78
CA GLY A 254 -9.45 -10.26 -11.72
C GLY A 254 -8.15 -9.63 -11.19
N SER A 255 -7.15 -10.43 -10.82
CA SER A 255 -5.84 -9.91 -10.42
C SER A 255 -5.02 -9.48 -11.65
N VAL A 256 -4.09 -8.53 -11.47
CA VAL A 256 -3.16 -8.11 -12.51
C VAL A 256 -1.78 -8.68 -12.19
N LYS A 257 -1.15 -9.34 -13.16
CA LYS A 257 0.22 -9.82 -12.99
C LYS A 257 1.18 -8.63 -12.87
N ALA A 258 2.04 -8.64 -11.85
CA ALA A 258 3.06 -7.62 -11.68
C ALA A 258 4.01 -7.57 -12.89
N CYS A 259 4.44 -6.36 -13.27
CA CYS A 259 5.32 -6.16 -14.42
C CYS A 259 6.75 -6.71 -14.20
N SER A 260 7.11 -6.93 -12.93
CA SER A 260 8.39 -7.43 -12.46
C SER A 260 8.20 -8.14 -11.12
N THR A 261 9.17 -8.96 -10.70
CA THR A 261 9.22 -9.57 -9.36
C THR A 261 10.22 -8.86 -8.44
N ASN A 262 10.73 -7.68 -8.84
CA ASN A 262 11.70 -6.91 -8.06
C ASN A 262 11.05 -6.24 -6.85
N GLU A 263 10.89 -7.02 -5.79
CA GLU A 263 10.37 -6.60 -4.50
C GLU A 263 11.50 -6.23 -3.52
N GLY A 264 12.69 -5.92 -4.04
CA GLY A 264 13.89 -5.65 -3.24
C GLY A 264 13.70 -4.54 -2.22
N GLU A 265 14.46 -4.61 -1.13
CA GLU A 265 14.50 -3.55 -0.11
C GLU A 265 15.41 -2.41 -0.58
N TYR A 266 14.86 -1.20 -0.63
CA TYR A 266 15.58 0.02 -0.95
C TYR A 266 15.35 1.04 0.15
N PRO A 267 16.32 1.93 0.45
CA PRO A 267 16.08 3.06 1.33
C PRO A 267 14.91 3.90 0.80
N ASN A 268 14.17 4.52 1.72
CA ASN A 268 13.02 5.36 1.39
C ASN A 268 13.39 6.47 0.39
N GLY A 269 12.72 6.48 -0.75
CA GLY A 269 12.94 7.41 -1.86
C GLY A 269 14.15 7.06 -2.74
N LYS A 270 14.66 5.83 -2.68
CA LYS A 270 15.83 5.35 -3.44
C LYS A 270 15.54 4.08 -4.26
N ILE A 271 14.28 3.84 -4.60
CA ILE A 271 13.90 2.76 -5.52
C ILE A 271 14.34 3.16 -6.95
N PRO A 272 15.12 2.33 -7.66
CA PRO A 272 15.49 2.58 -9.05
C PRO A 272 14.25 2.59 -9.95
N VAL A 273 14.20 3.47 -10.95
CA VAL A 273 13.08 3.54 -11.90
C VAL A 273 12.84 2.19 -12.60
N ALA A 274 13.91 1.44 -12.90
CA ALA A 274 13.81 0.11 -13.50
C ALA A 274 13.21 -0.96 -12.56
N ALA A 275 13.07 -0.67 -11.26
CA ALA A 275 12.41 -1.52 -10.28
C ALA A 275 10.94 -1.12 -10.04
N LEU A 276 10.45 -0.06 -10.71
CA LEU A 276 9.07 0.40 -10.60
C LEU A 276 8.24 -0.09 -11.79
N CYS A 277 6.94 -0.25 -11.55
CA CYS A 277 5.95 -0.65 -12.53
C CYS A 277 4.96 0.49 -12.80
N PRO A 278 4.51 0.67 -14.05
CA PRO A 278 3.57 1.72 -14.43
C PRO A 278 2.15 1.45 -13.92
N LEU A 279 1.37 2.51 -13.78
CA LEU A 279 -0.02 2.46 -13.32
C LEU A 279 -1.02 2.58 -14.48
N PHE A 280 -2.05 1.74 -14.45
CA PHE A 280 -3.13 1.72 -15.42
C PHE A 280 -3.99 2.98 -15.28
N GLY A 281 -4.15 3.72 -16.38
CA GLY A 281 -4.90 4.98 -16.42
C GLY A 281 -4.17 6.19 -15.81
N ALA A 282 -2.91 6.05 -15.41
CA ALA A 282 -2.11 7.11 -14.78
C ALA A 282 -0.70 7.19 -15.38
N ALA A 283 -0.60 7.80 -16.55
CA ALA A 283 0.69 7.96 -17.24
C ALA A 283 1.70 8.75 -16.40
N GLY A 284 2.95 8.29 -16.38
CA GLY A 284 4.03 8.91 -15.58
C GLY A 284 4.04 8.52 -14.10
N GLN A 285 2.99 7.83 -13.61
CA GLN A 285 2.95 7.32 -12.24
C GLN A 285 3.46 5.89 -12.18
N SER A 286 4.13 5.54 -11.07
CA SER A 286 4.71 4.22 -10.91
C SER A 286 4.85 3.83 -9.44
N LEU A 287 4.80 2.53 -9.18
CA LEU A 287 4.91 1.95 -7.84
C LEU A 287 5.82 0.72 -7.87
N ARG A 288 6.21 0.22 -6.70
CA ARG A 288 6.86 -1.10 -6.61
C ARG A 288 5.94 -2.19 -7.18
N PRO A 289 6.46 -3.31 -7.69
CA PRO A 289 5.69 -4.18 -8.57
C PRO A 289 4.39 -4.75 -7.98
N GLY A 290 4.41 -5.24 -6.74
CA GLY A 290 3.21 -5.75 -6.05
C GLY A 290 2.15 -4.67 -5.84
N ALA A 291 2.56 -3.47 -5.42
CA ALA A 291 1.64 -2.34 -5.25
C ALA A 291 1.06 -1.88 -6.60
N ALA A 292 1.87 -1.82 -7.66
CA ALA A 292 1.39 -1.48 -9.00
C ALA A 292 0.38 -2.49 -9.54
N ALA A 293 0.64 -3.79 -9.38
CA ALA A 293 -0.31 -4.84 -9.78
C ALA A 293 -1.64 -4.73 -9.02
N ALA A 294 -1.57 -4.58 -7.70
CA ALA A 294 -2.74 -4.38 -6.86
C ALA A 294 -3.53 -3.12 -7.27
N PHE A 295 -2.84 -1.99 -7.47
CA PHE A 295 -3.45 -0.74 -7.92
C PHE A 295 -4.10 -0.88 -9.29
N ASN A 296 -3.44 -1.55 -10.24
CA ASN A 296 -3.97 -1.74 -11.58
C ASN A 296 -5.23 -2.59 -11.56
N ALA A 297 -5.27 -3.66 -10.76
CA ALA A 297 -6.48 -4.45 -10.57
C ALA A 297 -7.63 -3.61 -9.98
N MET A 298 -7.33 -2.78 -8.98
CA MET A 298 -8.28 -1.85 -8.37
C MET A 298 -8.79 -0.79 -9.37
N SER A 299 -7.89 -0.18 -10.15
CA SER A 299 -8.21 0.86 -11.14
C SER A 299 -9.07 0.33 -12.29
N ILE A 300 -8.84 -0.91 -12.71
CA ILE A 300 -9.66 -1.59 -13.72
C ILE A 300 -11.06 -1.88 -13.17
N ALA A 301 -11.17 -2.34 -11.93
CA ALA A 301 -12.47 -2.52 -11.28
C ALA A 301 -13.22 -1.20 -11.10
N TYR A 302 -12.52 -0.15 -10.70
CA TYR A 302 -13.07 1.20 -10.62
C TYR A 302 -13.57 1.68 -11.98
N GLN A 303 -12.82 1.47 -13.06
CA GLN A 303 -13.26 1.81 -14.42
C GLN A 303 -14.50 1.03 -14.83
N LYS A 304 -14.60 -0.24 -14.46
CA LYS A 304 -15.79 -1.05 -14.74
C LYS A 304 -17.04 -0.52 -14.04
N ASP A 305 -16.90 -0.06 -12.80
CA ASP A 305 -18.03 0.40 -11.98
C ASP A 305 -18.39 1.88 -12.24
N THR A 306 -17.41 2.72 -12.63
CA THR A 306 -17.58 4.19 -12.75
C THR A 306 -17.38 4.76 -14.15
N GLY A 307 -16.84 3.97 -15.09
CA GLY A 307 -16.59 4.36 -16.47
C GLY A 307 -15.24 5.04 -16.74
N SER A 308 -14.43 5.33 -15.72
CA SER A 308 -13.08 5.91 -15.88
C SER A 308 -12.08 5.27 -14.91
N PRO A 309 -10.80 5.11 -15.28
CA PRO A 309 -9.78 4.61 -14.35
C PRO A 309 -9.56 5.59 -13.19
N ILE A 310 -8.91 5.11 -12.12
CA ILE A 310 -8.59 5.94 -10.97
C ILE A 310 -7.65 7.07 -11.38
N CYS A 311 -8.03 8.30 -11.04
CA CYS A 311 -7.22 9.50 -11.23
C CYS A 311 -6.12 9.55 -10.15
N VAL A 312 -4.85 9.69 -10.56
CA VAL A 312 -3.69 9.71 -9.65
C VAL A 312 -2.95 11.03 -9.82
N THR A 313 -2.68 11.73 -8.71
CA THR A 313 -1.86 12.95 -8.68
C THR A 313 -0.43 12.67 -8.28
N ASP A 314 -0.20 11.72 -7.37
CA ASP A 314 1.13 11.36 -6.89
C ASP A 314 1.22 9.85 -6.56
N SER A 315 2.42 9.28 -6.69
CA SER A 315 2.70 7.86 -6.44
C SER A 315 4.09 7.68 -5.83
N TYR A 316 5.03 6.96 -6.46
CA TYR A 316 6.40 6.92 -5.98
C TYR A 316 7.04 8.31 -6.03
N ARG A 317 7.66 8.70 -4.90
CA ARG A 317 8.41 9.96 -4.77
C ARG A 317 9.84 9.68 -4.33
N SER A 318 10.81 10.12 -5.11
CA SER A 318 12.22 10.01 -4.75
C SER A 318 12.56 10.85 -3.50
N TYR A 319 13.69 10.55 -2.88
CA TYR A 319 14.17 11.29 -1.71
C TYR A 319 14.36 12.78 -2.01
N ALA A 320 14.89 13.10 -3.20
CA ALA A 320 15.14 14.48 -3.61
C ALA A 320 13.83 15.26 -3.81
N GLU A 321 12.83 14.62 -4.42
CA GLU A 321 11.49 15.18 -4.54
C GLU A 321 10.84 15.37 -3.17
N GLN A 322 10.99 14.41 -2.26
CA GLN A 322 10.48 14.54 -0.89
C GLN A 322 11.09 15.73 -0.15
N VAL A 323 12.39 16.01 -0.34
CA VAL A 323 13.04 17.21 0.21
C VAL A 323 12.39 18.48 -0.32
N SER A 324 12.17 18.55 -1.64
CA SER A 324 11.50 19.68 -2.29
C SER A 324 10.07 19.87 -1.78
N VAL A 325 9.28 18.79 -1.74
CA VAL A 325 7.89 18.81 -1.25
C VAL A 325 7.83 19.20 0.22
N LYS A 326 8.76 18.72 1.06
CA LYS A 326 8.82 19.11 2.48
C LYS A 326 9.10 20.61 2.65
N ALA A 327 10.01 21.16 1.85
CA ALA A 327 10.33 22.58 1.89
C ALA A 327 9.12 23.46 1.53
N VAL A 328 8.30 23.01 0.57
CA VAL A 328 7.11 23.76 0.11
C VAL A 328 5.89 23.54 1.03
N LYS A 329 5.59 22.30 1.38
CA LYS A 329 4.35 21.91 2.07
C LYS A 329 4.45 21.86 3.60
N GLY A 330 5.66 21.94 4.15
CA GLY A 330 5.89 22.00 5.60
C GLY A 330 5.30 20.80 6.33
N LYS A 331 4.32 21.02 7.21
CA LYS A 331 3.72 19.94 8.01
C LYS A 331 2.93 18.92 7.18
N TRP A 332 2.46 19.28 5.99
CA TRP A 332 1.67 18.43 5.07
C TRP A 332 2.54 17.49 4.22
N ALA A 333 3.77 17.27 4.64
CA ALA A 333 4.71 16.39 3.97
C ALA A 333 5.53 15.66 5.03
N ALA A 334 5.70 14.36 4.86
CA ALA A 334 6.56 13.57 5.71
C ALA A 334 8.01 14.09 5.66
N THR A 335 8.74 13.90 6.77
CA THR A 335 10.18 14.13 6.78
C THR A 335 10.85 13.26 5.71
N PRO A 336 11.80 13.79 4.91
CA PRO A 336 12.51 12.99 3.92
C PRO A 336 13.09 11.71 4.49
N GLY A 337 12.86 10.59 3.79
CA GLY A 337 13.22 9.26 4.26
C GLY A 337 12.17 8.56 5.13
N ARG A 338 11.00 9.18 5.36
CA ARG A 338 9.89 8.62 6.15
C ARG A 338 8.54 8.66 5.44
N SER A 339 8.52 8.87 4.12
CA SER A 339 7.26 8.99 3.35
C SER A 339 6.87 7.66 2.72
N GLU A 340 5.60 7.29 2.79
CA GLU A 340 5.11 6.09 2.12
C GLU A 340 5.21 6.13 0.59
N HIS A 341 5.15 7.33 0.01
CA HIS A 341 5.50 7.57 -1.39
C HIS A 341 6.94 7.16 -1.70
N GLY A 342 7.87 7.39 -0.78
CA GLY A 342 9.27 6.98 -0.91
C GLY A 342 9.47 5.47 -0.84
N MET A 343 8.53 4.74 -0.25
CA MET A 343 8.52 3.27 -0.26
C MET A 343 7.84 2.71 -1.53
N GLY A 344 7.29 3.56 -2.40
CA GLY A 344 6.61 3.14 -3.63
C GLY A 344 5.34 2.34 -3.36
N ARG A 345 4.65 2.61 -2.24
CA ARG A 345 3.44 1.92 -1.78
C ARG A 345 2.33 2.86 -1.32
N ALA A 346 2.39 4.12 -1.72
CA ALA A 346 1.33 5.09 -1.49
C ALA A 346 0.94 5.80 -2.78
N VAL A 347 -0.31 6.26 -2.82
CA VAL A 347 -0.86 7.08 -3.91
C VAL A 347 -1.66 8.22 -3.34
N ASP A 348 -1.56 9.38 -3.99
CA ASP A 348 -2.49 10.49 -3.82
C ASP A 348 -3.45 10.52 -5.02
N LEU A 349 -4.76 10.46 -4.76
CA LEU A 349 -5.79 10.26 -5.77
C LEU A 349 -6.62 11.51 -6.05
N CYS A 350 -7.27 11.58 -7.20
CA CYS A 350 -8.14 12.69 -7.63
C CYS A 350 -9.49 12.19 -8.18
N GLY A 351 -10.21 13.03 -8.93
CA GLY A 351 -11.48 12.63 -9.58
C GLY A 351 -12.64 12.45 -8.61
N GLY A 352 -12.61 13.14 -7.46
CA GLY A 352 -13.61 13.04 -6.41
C GLY A 352 -13.11 12.25 -5.20
N ILE A 353 -12.21 11.28 -5.38
CA ILE A 353 -11.64 10.48 -4.28
C ILE A 353 -10.97 11.36 -3.23
N ASN A 354 -10.36 12.47 -3.65
CA ASN A 354 -9.75 13.50 -2.81
C ASN A 354 -10.73 14.35 -1.98
N ASN A 355 -12.01 13.99 -1.92
CA ASN A 355 -13.02 14.68 -1.13
C ASN A 355 -13.84 13.64 -0.36
N PHE A 356 -13.86 13.77 0.97
CA PHE A 356 -14.63 12.88 1.84
C PHE A 356 -16.10 12.82 1.47
N GLY A 357 -16.70 11.64 1.59
CA GLY A 357 -18.14 11.41 1.37
C GLY A 357 -18.61 11.45 -0.08
N THR A 358 -17.74 11.78 -1.04
CA THR A 358 -18.11 11.65 -2.45
C THR A 358 -18.33 10.18 -2.84
N PRO A 359 -19.14 9.88 -3.87
CA PRO A 359 -19.33 8.51 -4.34
C PRO A 359 -18.01 7.81 -4.70
N ALA A 360 -17.06 8.54 -5.29
CA ALA A 360 -15.74 8.00 -5.64
C ALA A 360 -14.91 7.65 -4.38
N HIS A 361 -14.93 8.51 -3.36
CA HIS A 361 -14.24 8.24 -2.10
C HIS A 361 -14.87 7.05 -1.35
N LEU A 362 -16.21 6.98 -1.30
CA LEU A 362 -16.93 5.86 -0.68
C LEU A 362 -16.68 4.54 -1.42
N TRP A 363 -16.58 4.57 -2.75
CA TRP A 363 -16.18 3.40 -3.52
C TRP A 363 -14.80 2.90 -3.07
N MET A 364 -13.83 3.81 -2.89
CA MET A 364 -12.51 3.43 -2.40
C MET A 364 -12.56 2.84 -0.99
N LYS A 365 -13.31 3.47 -0.06
CA LYS A 365 -13.47 2.95 1.31
C LYS A 365 -14.03 1.53 1.31
N GLN A 366 -14.95 1.23 0.40
CA GLN A 366 -15.61 -0.07 0.31
C GLN A 366 -14.79 -1.12 -0.46
N ASN A 367 -14.02 -0.73 -1.48
CA ASN A 367 -13.42 -1.67 -2.43
C ASN A 367 -11.88 -1.76 -2.35
N ALA A 368 -11.18 -0.71 -1.95
CA ALA A 368 -9.72 -0.71 -1.87
C ALA A 368 -9.14 -1.86 -1.02
N PRO A 369 -9.77 -2.24 0.12
CA PRO A 369 -9.28 -3.35 0.93
C PRO A 369 -9.22 -4.70 0.19
N LEU A 370 -10.08 -4.91 -0.81
CA LEU A 370 -10.10 -6.12 -1.64
C LEU A 370 -8.81 -6.30 -2.46
N TYR A 371 -8.07 -5.22 -2.66
CA TYR A 371 -6.83 -5.13 -3.43
C TYR A 371 -5.61 -4.89 -2.54
N GLY A 372 -5.77 -4.92 -1.21
CA GLY A 372 -4.67 -4.66 -0.27
C GLY A 372 -4.33 -3.18 -0.08
N TRP A 373 -5.18 -2.28 -0.57
CA TRP A 373 -5.08 -0.84 -0.36
C TRP A 373 -5.98 -0.41 0.79
N PHE A 374 -5.53 0.51 1.62
CA PHE A 374 -6.29 1.01 2.76
C PHE A 374 -6.14 2.52 2.90
N HIS A 375 -7.12 3.12 3.57
CA HIS A 375 -7.10 4.52 3.99
C HIS A 375 -6.59 4.57 5.43
N PRO A 376 -5.43 5.19 5.72
CA PRO A 376 -4.88 5.19 7.07
C PRO A 376 -5.75 5.95 8.07
N ASP A 377 -5.83 5.48 9.33
CA ASP A 377 -6.61 6.16 10.38
C ASP A 377 -6.19 7.62 10.62
N TRP A 378 -4.90 7.92 10.42
CA TRP A 378 -4.38 9.29 10.57
C TRP A 378 -4.91 10.22 9.47
N ALA A 379 -5.28 9.66 8.31
CA ALA A 379 -5.77 10.36 7.12
C ALA A 379 -7.30 10.49 7.08
N GLU A 380 -8.03 9.85 8.00
CA GLU A 380 -9.48 9.94 8.15
C GLU A 380 -9.95 11.38 8.44
N PRO A 381 -11.25 11.71 8.25
CA PRO A 381 -11.80 13.03 8.60
C PRO A 381 -11.51 13.46 10.05
N SER A 382 -11.52 12.49 10.96
CA SER A 382 -11.21 12.67 12.39
C SER A 382 -9.76 12.36 12.74
N GLY A 383 -8.92 12.08 11.74
CA GLY A 383 -7.51 11.74 11.91
C GLY A 383 -6.65 12.93 12.29
N SER A 384 -5.38 12.67 12.59
CA SER A 384 -4.41 13.71 12.98
C SER A 384 -4.01 14.63 11.83
N LEU A 385 -4.12 14.14 10.59
CA LEU A 385 -3.86 14.89 9.36
C LEU A 385 -4.83 14.41 8.27
N PRO A 386 -6.06 14.95 8.21
CA PRO A 386 -7.06 14.48 7.26
C PRO A 386 -6.61 14.63 5.80
N GLU A 387 -6.46 13.50 5.11
CA GLU A 387 -5.97 13.40 3.74
C GLU A 387 -6.83 12.38 2.95
N PRO A 388 -8.01 12.79 2.44
CA PRO A 388 -8.92 11.88 1.71
C PRO A 388 -8.31 11.29 0.44
N TRP A 389 -7.30 11.96 -0.11
CA TRP A 389 -6.59 11.53 -1.31
C TRP A 389 -5.53 10.45 -1.04
N HIS A 390 -5.06 10.29 0.19
CA HIS A 390 -3.87 9.48 0.49
C HIS A 390 -4.22 8.03 0.81
N TRP A 391 -3.72 7.08 0.03
CA TRP A 391 -3.98 5.66 0.23
C TRP A 391 -2.66 4.88 0.26
N GLU A 392 -2.60 3.87 1.12
CA GLU A 392 -1.40 3.06 1.34
C GLU A 392 -1.66 1.59 0.98
N TYR A 393 -0.61 0.90 0.54
CA TYR A 393 -0.64 -0.52 0.21
C TYR A 393 0.06 -1.35 1.27
N ALA A 394 -0.64 -2.37 1.79
CA ALA A 394 -0.18 -3.14 2.95
C ALA A 394 0.79 -4.28 2.60
N GLY A 395 0.75 -4.81 1.38
CA GLY A 395 1.63 -5.91 0.93
C GLY A 395 0.95 -7.24 0.63
#